data_AF-A0A2M8PEC3-F1
#
_entry.id   AF-A0A2M8PEC3-F1
#
_cell.length_a   1.000
_cell.length_b   1.000
_cell.length_c   1.000
_cell.angle_alpha   90.00
_cell.angle_beta   90.00
_cell.angle_gamma   90.00
#
_symmetry.space_group_name_H-M   'P 1'
#
loop_
_entity.id
_entity.type
_entity.pdbx_description
1 polymer ?
#
loop_
_entity_poly.entity_id
_entity_poly.type
_entity_poly.pdbx_seq_one_letter_code
_entity_poly.pdbx_strand_id
1 'polypeptide(L)'
;LADSTVYAAEKALRDYGAKIDSALKASIEKQIEAVKKAREGRDQGQIRSAVEELQRSVQQIGASMYGQPNVGGTGSAEPDGRGKNKEDVVEGEVVD
;
A
#
# COMPACT_ATOMS: atom_id res chain seq x y z
N LEU A 1 -11.24 -11.08 0.76
CA LEU A 1 -10.56 -9.76 0.75
C LEU A 1 -9.58 -9.64 1.90
N ALA A 2 -10.01 -9.76 3.16
CA ALA A 2 -9.12 -9.59 4.32
C ALA A 2 -7.85 -10.47 4.29
N ASP A 3 -7.98 -11.78 4.00
CA ASP A 3 -6.82 -12.67 3.86
C ASP A 3 -5.86 -12.25 2.73
N SER A 4 -6.42 -11.86 1.58
CA SER A 4 -5.64 -11.38 0.43
C SER A 4 -4.88 -10.09 0.76
N THR A 5 -5.51 -9.17 1.49
CA THR A 5 -4.88 -7.92 1.93
C THR A 5 -3.76 -8.18 2.95
N VAL A 6 -3.98 -9.07 3.92
CA VAL A 6 -2.94 -9.48 4.88
C VAL A 6 -1.75 -10.09 4.16
N TYR A 7 -1.99 -11.02 3.23
CA TYR A 7 -0.93 -11.64 2.46
C TYR A 7 -0.12 -10.62 1.63
N ALA A 8 -0.81 -9.68 0.97
CA ALA A 8 -0.15 -8.63 0.21
C ALA A 8 0.73 -7.73 1.10
N ALA A 9 0.24 -7.38 2.30
CA ALA A 9 1.00 -6.59 3.26
C ALA A 9 2.24 -7.35 3.80
N GLU A 10 2.07 -8.62 4.17
CA GLU A 10 3.18 -9.48 4.62
C GLU A 10 4.24 -9.62 3.52
N LYS A 11 3.82 -9.79 2.26
CA LYS A 11 4.73 -9.82 1.11
C LYS A 11 5.47 -8.49 0.96
N ALA A 12 4.77 -7.37 1.00
CA ALA A 12 5.38 -6.06 0.86
C ALA A 12 6.39 -5.76 1.99
N LEU A 13 6.10 -6.18 3.23
CA LEU A 13 7.06 -6.08 4.34
C LEU A 13 8.29 -6.97 4.15
N ARG A 14 8.14 -8.17 3.60
CA ARG A 14 9.30 -9.02 3.27
C ARG A 14 10.18 -8.39 2.19
N ASP A 15 9.56 -7.83 1.15
CA ASP A 15 10.27 -7.33 -0.03
C ASP A 15 10.88 -5.93 0.21
N TYR A 16 10.18 -5.07 0.93
CA TYR A 16 10.50 -3.64 1.08
C TYR A 16 10.65 -3.18 2.53
N GLY A 17 10.41 -4.03 3.52
CA GLY A 17 10.42 -3.66 4.95
C GLY A 17 11.75 -3.12 5.46
N ALA A 18 12.87 -3.47 4.80
CA ALA A 18 14.19 -2.92 5.11
C ALA A 18 14.47 -1.55 4.45
N LYS A 19 13.61 -1.12 3.51
CA LYS A 19 13.75 0.10 2.71
C LYS A 19 12.76 1.20 3.13
N ILE A 20 11.81 0.89 4.00
CA ILE A 20 10.84 1.84 4.54
C ILE A 20 11.23 2.29 5.95
N ASP A 21 10.69 3.43 6.38
CA ASP A 21 10.86 3.90 7.75
C ASP A 21 10.25 2.92 8.77
N SER A 22 10.88 2.85 9.95
CA SER A 22 10.50 1.93 11.03
C SER A 22 9.08 2.19 11.55
N ALA A 23 8.61 3.44 11.54
CA ALA A 23 7.26 3.77 11.97
C ALA A 23 6.22 3.21 10.98
N LEU A 24 6.48 3.33 9.67
CA LEU A 24 5.60 2.74 8.65
C LEU A 24 5.56 1.22 8.76
N LYS A 25 6.73 0.57 8.91
CA LYS A 25 6.82 -0.88 9.13
C LYS A 25 5.99 -1.33 10.33
N ALA A 26 6.20 -0.72 11.50
CA ALA A 26 5.50 -1.08 12.72
C ALA A 26 3.98 -0.85 12.60
N SER A 27 3.57 0.22 11.90
CA SER A 27 2.16 0.50 11.64
C SER A 27 1.50 -0.61 10.82
N ILE A 28 2.16 -1.09 9.76
CA ILE A 28 1.65 -2.19 8.91
C ILE A 28 1.56 -3.49 9.70
N GLU A 29 2.60 -3.84 10.49
CA GLU A 29 2.59 -5.03 11.35
C GLU A 29 1.41 -5.01 12.33
N LYS A 30 1.16 -3.86 12.98
CA LYS A 30 0.02 -3.70 13.89
C LYS A 30 -1.33 -3.84 13.18
N GLN A 31 -1.46 -3.30 11.96
CA GLN A 31 -2.71 -3.36 11.19
C GLN A 31 -2.99 -4.78 10.67
N ILE A 32 -1.95 -5.55 10.30
CA ILE A 32 -2.08 -6.97 9.98
C ILE A 32 -2.70 -7.73 11.16
N GLU A 33 -2.18 -7.51 12.37
CA GLU A 33 -2.70 -8.15 13.59
C GLU A 33 -4.13 -7.70 13.90
N ALA A 34 -4.47 -6.43 13.66
CA ALA A 34 -5.83 -5.92 13.83
C ALA A 34 -6.83 -6.62 12.89
N VAL A 35 -6.46 -6.80 11.61
CA VAL A 35 -7.29 -7.54 10.65
C VAL A 35 -7.46 -9.00 11.10
N LYS A 36 -6.38 -9.67 11.52
CA LYS A 36 -6.44 -11.06 12.01
C LYS A 36 -7.40 -11.19 13.21
N LYS A 37 -7.27 -10.32 14.22
CA LYS A 37 -8.14 -10.33 15.41
C LYS A 37 -9.60 -10.01 15.08
N ALA A 38 -9.86 -9.02 14.23
CA ALA A 38 -11.23 -8.67 13.83
C ALA A 38 -11.92 -9.86 13.12
N ARG A 39 -11.16 -10.65 12.35
CA ARG A 39 -11.66 -11.88 11.72
C ARG A 39 -12.00 -12.97 12.71
N GLU A 40 -11.18 -13.17 13.74
CA GLU A 40 -11.46 -14.13 14.81
C GLU A 40 -12.75 -13.76 15.55
N GLY A 41 -12.95 -12.47 15.82
CA GLY A 41 -14.17 -11.93 16.43
C GLY A 41 -15.38 -11.86 15.50
N ARG A 42 -15.20 -12.07 14.19
CA ARG A 42 -16.23 -12.00 13.13
C ARG A 42 -16.98 -10.66 13.04
N ASP A 43 -16.41 -9.58 13.56
CA ASP A 43 -16.98 -8.24 13.47
C ASP A 43 -16.75 -7.67 12.06
N GLN A 44 -17.79 -7.70 11.23
CA GLN A 44 -17.71 -7.27 9.82
C GLN A 44 -17.36 -5.78 9.68
N GLY A 45 -17.78 -4.94 10.62
CA GLY A 45 -17.46 -3.51 10.61
C GLY A 45 -15.98 -3.29 10.88
N GLN A 46 -15.46 -3.94 11.92
CA GLN A 46 -14.04 -3.87 12.27
C GLN A 46 -13.14 -4.49 11.20
N ILE A 47 -13.55 -5.63 10.61
CA ILE A 47 -12.80 -6.27 9.51
C ILE A 47 -12.67 -5.29 8.35
N ARG A 48 -13.76 -4.62 7.96
CA ARG A 48 -13.75 -3.68 6.83
C ARG A 48 -12.83 -2.49 7.11
N SER A 49 -12.98 -1.84 8.26
CA SER A 49 -12.13 -0.70 8.63
C SER A 49 -10.65 -1.07 8.70
N ALA A 50 -10.31 -2.17 9.38
CA ALA A 50 -8.93 -2.62 9.49
C ALA A 50 -8.31 -3.00 8.13
N VAL A 51 -9.10 -3.59 7.23
CA VAL A 51 -8.66 -3.88 5.85
C VAL A 51 -8.41 -2.60 5.07
N GLU A 52 -9.30 -1.61 5.16
CA GLU A 52 -9.14 -0.33 4.46
C GLU A 52 -7.93 0.44 4.98
N GLU A 53 -7.66 0.43 6.28
CA GLU A 53 -6.44 1.01 6.86
C GLU A 53 -5.18 0.29 6.36
N LEU A 54 -5.18 -1.05 6.39
CA LEU A 54 -4.05 -1.85 5.95
C LEU A 54 -3.73 -1.60 4.47
N GLN A 55 -4.76 -1.50 3.62
CA GLN A 55 -4.58 -1.19 2.19
C GLN A 55 -3.88 0.14 1.96
N ARG A 56 -4.27 1.19 2.70
CA ARG A 56 -3.62 2.51 2.60
C ARG A 56 -2.14 2.42 2.99
N SER A 57 -1.84 1.72 4.08
CA SER A 57 -0.46 1.56 4.55
C SER A 57 0.41 0.77 3.56
N VAL A 58 -0.14 -0.26 2.91
CA VAL A 58 0.56 -0.99 1.85
C VAL A 58 0.85 -0.11 0.64
N GLN A 59 -0.06 0.77 0.24
CA GLN A 59 0.19 1.72 -0.85
C GLN A 59 1.31 2.72 -0.50
N GLN A 60 1.39 3.14 0.76
CA GLN A 60 2.47 4.03 1.24
C GLN A 60 3.86 3.40 1.12
N ILE A 61 3.99 2.07 1.15
CA ILE A 61 5.25 1.38 0.87
C ILE A 61 5.70 1.70 -0.56
N GLY A 62 4.80 1.56 -1.54
CA GLY A 62 5.08 1.88 -2.94
C GLY A 62 5.49 3.34 -3.10
N ALA A 63 4.71 4.27 -2.54
CA ALA A 63 5.04 5.69 -2.56
C ALA A 63 6.43 5.99 -1.93
N SER A 64 6.79 5.28 -0.84
CA SER A 64 8.10 5.43 -0.19
C SER A 64 9.26 4.91 -1.04
N MET A 65 9.02 3.93 -1.92
CA MET A 65 10.04 3.41 -2.84
C MET A 65 10.26 4.34 -4.05
N TYR A 66 9.20 4.98 -4.55
CA TYR A 66 9.27 5.91 -5.70
C TYR A 66 9.60 7.35 -5.28
N GLY A 67 9.58 7.66 -3.98
CA GLY A 67 9.95 8.98 -3.43
C GLY A 67 11.44 9.31 -3.45
N GLN A 68 12.30 8.44 -3.96
CA GLN A 68 13.67 8.83 -4.31
C GLN A 68 13.68 9.49 -5.70
N PRO A 69 14.24 10.69 -5.87
CA PRO A 69 14.42 11.30 -7.18
C PRO A 69 15.52 10.55 -7.94
N ASN A 70 15.17 9.38 -8.49
CA ASN A 70 15.91 8.82 -9.61
C ASN A 70 15.14 9.17 -10.87
N VAL A 71 15.71 10.13 -11.59
CA VAL A 71 15.43 10.40 -12.98
C VAL A 71 15.34 9.09 -13.78
N GLY A 72 14.15 8.80 -14.32
CA GLY A 72 13.95 7.82 -15.39
C GLY A 72 13.50 6.42 -14.98
N GLY A 73 12.34 6.02 -15.49
CA GLY A 73 12.07 4.61 -15.83
C GLY A 73 10.89 3.94 -15.11
N THR A 74 9.72 4.04 -15.74
CA THR A 74 8.63 3.05 -15.84
C THR A 74 8.67 1.85 -14.88
N GLY A 75 7.68 1.77 -14.00
CA GLY A 75 7.42 0.57 -13.20
C GLY A 75 5.97 0.50 -12.72
N SER A 76 5.02 0.42 -13.66
CA SER A 76 3.64 0.05 -13.34
C SER A 76 3.61 -1.40 -12.85
N ALA A 77 3.22 -1.59 -11.59
CA ALA A 77 2.74 -2.87 -11.09
C ALA A 77 1.29 -2.68 -10.61
N GLU A 78 0.36 -2.67 -11.55
CA GLU A 78 -1.05 -2.98 -11.30
C GLU A 78 -1.26 -4.50 -11.39
N PRO A 79 -2.30 -5.01 -10.71
CA PRO A 79 -3.29 -5.75 -11.48
C PRO A 79 -4.70 -5.17 -11.28
N ASP A 80 -5.21 -4.61 -12.37
CA ASP A 80 -6.58 -4.56 -12.90
C ASP A 80 -7.78 -4.39 -11.93
N GLY A 81 -8.56 -3.32 -12.15
CA GLY A 81 -10.01 -3.41 -11.91
C GLY A 81 -10.87 -2.16 -11.69
N ARG A 82 -10.80 -1.16 -12.58
CA ARG A 82 -11.95 -0.36 -13.09
C ARG A 82 -12.49 0.84 -12.26
N GLY A 83 -12.30 2.07 -12.80
CA GLY A 83 -13.30 3.15 -12.69
C GLY A 83 -12.85 4.62 -12.62
N LYS A 84 -12.53 5.22 -13.78
CA LYS A 84 -12.68 6.65 -14.18
C LYS A 84 -12.54 7.80 -13.15
N ASN A 85 -11.48 8.59 -13.29
CA ASN A 85 -11.45 10.04 -13.64
C ASN A 85 -9.98 10.48 -13.61
N LYS A 86 -9.33 10.64 -14.77
CA LYS A 86 -9.07 11.92 -15.43
C LYS A 86 -8.46 12.99 -14.52
N GLU A 87 -7.24 13.37 -14.92
CA GLU A 87 -6.60 14.69 -14.77
C GLU A 87 -5.92 14.94 -13.42
N ASP A 88 -4.62 14.59 -13.33
CA ASP A 88 -3.61 15.49 -12.78
C ASP A 88 -2.16 15.02 -13.11
N VAL A 89 -1.38 15.93 -13.71
CA VAL A 89 0.11 16.09 -13.74
C VAL A 89 0.97 14.98 -14.39
N VAL A 90 1.97 15.25 -15.26
CA VAL A 90 2.79 16.44 -15.50
C VAL A 90 3.19 16.49 -16.98
N GLU A 91 2.93 17.61 -17.64
CA GLU A 91 3.51 17.97 -18.94
C GLU A 91 4.95 18.46 -18.70
N GLY A 92 5.93 17.62 -19.02
CA GLY A 92 7.35 17.98 -18.95
C GLY A 92 7.72 18.82 -20.16
N GLU A 93 7.53 20.13 -20.08
CA GLU A 93 8.21 21.11 -20.94
C GLU A 93 9.72 21.04 -20.60
N VAL A 94 10.52 20.54 -21.55
CA VAL A 94 11.98 20.66 -21.48
C VAL A 94 12.35 22.05 -21.97
N VAL A 95 12.76 22.90 -21.03
CA VAL A 95 13.39 24.20 -21.29
C VAL A 95 14.90 24.00 -21.26
N ASP A 96 15.51 23.83 -22.44
CA ASP A 96 16.60 24.65 -23.02
C ASP A 96 16.98 24.11 -24.41
#